data_AF-A0A7X6V926-F1
#
_entry.id   AF-A0A7X6V926-F1
#
_cell.length_a   1.000
_cell.length_b   1.000
_cell.length_c   1.000
_cell.angle_alpha   90.00
_cell.angle_beta   90.00
_cell.angle_gamma   90.00
#
_symmetry.space_group_name_H-M   'P 1'
#
loop_
_entity.id
_entity.type
_entity.pdbx_description
1 polymer ?
#
loop_
_entity_poly.entity_id
_entity_poly.type
_entity_poly.pdbx_seq_one_letter_code
_entity_poly.pdbx_strand_id
1 'polypeptide(L)'
;DETIIDAMRFWADITEEARSCLEKKDFKRLSSLMDQNFDKRASIYNMSEGNLRMVDVARSCGACAKFTGSGGAIIGIYEDEEMYNKLVEKLSKISVAVFKPDIV
;
A
#
# COMPACT_ATOMS: atom_id res chain seq x y z
N ASP A 1 15.39 0.21 -21.03
CA ASP A 1 15.10 1.47 -20.33
C ASP A 1 15.72 1.38 -18.95
N GLU A 2 16.69 2.24 -18.66
CA GLU A 2 17.43 2.26 -17.38
C GLU A 2 16.49 2.50 -16.19
N THR A 3 15.48 3.35 -16.36
CA THR A 3 14.46 3.68 -15.36
C THR A 3 13.72 2.44 -14.86
N ILE A 4 13.40 1.52 -15.77
CA ILE A 4 12.70 0.27 -15.46
C ILE A 4 13.64 -0.69 -14.71
N ILE A 5 14.89 -0.81 -15.15
CA ILE A 5 15.87 -1.68 -14.48
C ILE A 5 16.13 -1.20 -13.05
N ASP A 6 16.25 0.10 -12.84
CA ASP A 6 16.45 0.68 -11.51
C ASP A 6 15.22 0.53 -10.62
N ALA A 7 14.01 0.61 -11.17
CA ALA A 7 12.80 0.27 -10.43
C ALA A 7 12.78 -1.20 -10.01
N MET A 8 13.20 -2.11 -10.89
CA MET A 8 13.29 -3.54 -10.56
C MET A 8 14.30 -3.82 -9.45
N ARG A 9 15.48 -3.17 -9.48
CA ARG A 9 16.47 -3.26 -8.40
C ARG A 9 15.93 -2.73 -7.09
N PHE A 10 15.33 -1.53 -7.11
CA PHE A 10 14.69 -0.94 -5.94
C PHE A 10 13.65 -1.87 -5.31
N TRP A 11 12.78 -2.48 -6.12
CA TRP A 11 11.78 -3.41 -5.60
C TRP A 11 12.40 -4.67 -5.00
N ALA A 12 13.50 -5.18 -5.56
CA ALA A 12 14.23 -6.30 -4.98
C ALA A 12 14.77 -5.94 -3.59
N ASP A 13 15.41 -4.78 -3.46
CA ASP A 13 16.01 -4.33 -2.19
C ASP A 13 14.95 -4.15 -1.09
N ILE A 14 13.86 -3.44 -1.36
CA ILE A 14 12.81 -3.24 -0.36
C ILE A 14 12.04 -4.52 -0.03
N THR A 15 12.06 -5.53 -0.91
CA THR A 15 11.42 -6.84 -0.65
C THR A 15 12.24 -7.64 0.36
N GLU A 16 13.57 -7.64 0.24
CA GLU A 16 14.45 -8.27 1.22
C GLU A 16 14.36 -7.56 2.58
N GLU A 17 14.27 -6.22 2.57
CA GLU A 17 14.04 -5.45 3.79
C GLU A 17 12.67 -5.75 4.41
N ALA A 18 11.61 -5.83 3.61
CA ALA A 18 10.26 -6.14 4.09
C ALA A 18 10.20 -7.52 4.76
N ARG A 19 10.91 -8.52 4.22
CA ARG A 19 11.08 -9.82 4.87
C ARG A 19 11.72 -9.68 6.25
N SER A 20 12.83 -8.93 6.33
CA SER A 20 13.51 -8.67 7.60
C SER A 20 12.60 -7.96 8.61
N CYS A 21 11.76 -7.02 8.15
CA CYS A 21 10.77 -6.33 8.99
C CYS A 21 9.72 -7.30 9.52
N LEU A 22 9.21 -8.22 8.70
CA LEU A 22 8.25 -9.23 9.11
C LEU A 22 8.83 -10.16 10.19
N GLU A 23 10.06 -10.65 9.98
CA GLU A 23 10.76 -11.52 10.95
C GLU A 23 10.97 -10.82 12.30
N LYS A 24 11.26 -9.51 12.28
CA LYS A 24 11.46 -8.67 13.48
C LYS A 24 10.18 -8.07 14.05
N LYS A 25 9.03 -8.26 13.39
CA LYS A 25 7.75 -7.59 13.70
C LYS A 25 7.83 -6.06 13.69
N ASP A 26 8.70 -5.50 12.85
CA ASP A 26 8.80 -4.04 12.64
C ASP A 26 7.75 -3.57 11.62
N PHE A 27 6.50 -3.51 12.08
CA PHE A 27 5.37 -3.11 11.24
C PHE A 27 5.42 -1.64 10.84
N LYS A 28 6.13 -0.79 11.61
CA LYS A 28 6.31 0.62 11.27
C LYS A 28 7.18 0.76 10.02
N ARG A 29 8.32 0.07 9.98
CA ARG A 29 9.18 0.09 8.79
C ARG A 29 8.51 -0.64 7.62
N LEU A 30 7.84 -1.76 7.87
CA LEU A 30 7.09 -2.48 6.83
C LEU A 30 6.06 -1.58 6.14
N SER A 31 5.28 -0.81 6.92
CA SER A 31 4.34 0.18 6.39
C SER A 31 5.01 1.19 5.47
N SER A 32 6.15 1.74 5.89
CA SER A 32 6.94 2.67 5.06
C SER A 32 7.44 2.04 3.76
N LEU A 33 7.83 0.75 3.78
CA LEU A 33 8.27 0.03 2.58
C LEU A 33 7.10 -0.25 1.62
N MET A 34 5.91 -0.53 2.15
CA MET A 34 4.70 -0.69 1.34
C MET A 34 4.36 0.61 0.59
N ASP A 35 4.48 1.76 1.26
CA ASP A 35 4.22 3.03 0.61
C ASP A 35 5.25 3.35 -0.48
N GLN A 36 6.54 3.18 -0.17
CA GLN A 36 7.65 3.33 -1.12
C GLN A 36 7.49 2.43 -2.36
N ASN A 37 7.00 1.19 -2.17
CA ASN A 37 6.73 0.28 -3.28
C ASN A 37 5.72 0.88 -4.27
N PHE A 38 4.64 1.45 -3.76
CA PHE A 38 3.62 2.10 -4.57
C PHE A 38 4.13 3.39 -5.22
N ASP A 39 4.86 4.22 -4.48
CA ASP A 39 5.37 5.50 -4.97
C ASP A 39 6.34 5.29 -6.14
N LYS A 40 7.21 4.28 -6.04
CA LYS A 40 8.11 3.91 -7.13
C LYS A 40 7.32 3.45 -8.36
N ARG A 41 6.26 2.66 -8.18
CA ARG A 41 5.38 2.25 -9.29
C ARG A 41 4.69 3.45 -9.94
N ALA A 42 4.15 4.37 -9.13
CA ALA A 42 3.50 5.58 -9.62
C ALA A 42 4.45 6.48 -10.42
N SER A 43 5.75 6.50 -10.08
CA SER A 43 6.74 7.31 -10.77
C SER A 43 7.08 6.85 -12.19
N ILE A 44 6.82 5.58 -12.54
CA ILE A 44 7.23 4.99 -13.83
C ILE A 44 6.07 4.44 -14.65
N TYR A 45 4.87 4.36 -14.09
CA TYR A 45 3.71 3.76 -14.72
C TYR A 45 2.48 4.66 -14.55
N ASN A 46 1.79 4.94 -15.66
CA ASN A 46 0.60 5.79 -15.62
C ASN A 46 -0.61 4.97 -15.09
N MET A 47 -1.15 5.38 -13.95
CA MET A 47 -2.26 4.71 -13.29
C MET A 47 -3.54 5.53 -13.43
N SER A 48 -4.70 4.87 -13.44
CA SER A 48 -5.97 5.60 -13.50
C SER A 48 -6.17 6.43 -12.24
N GLU A 49 -6.85 7.57 -12.38
CA GLU A 49 -7.15 8.47 -11.26
C GLU A 49 -7.90 7.77 -10.13
N GLY A 50 -8.86 6.89 -10.46
CA GLY A 50 -9.59 6.13 -9.45
C GLY A 50 -8.69 5.23 -8.61
N ASN A 51 -7.71 4.60 -9.25
CA ASN A 51 -6.72 3.74 -8.60
C ASN A 51 -5.78 4.53 -7.67
N LEU A 52 -5.29 5.68 -8.13
CA LEU A 52 -4.50 6.61 -7.30
C LEU A 52 -5.31 7.09 -6.08
N ARG A 53 -6.55 7.51 -6.32
CA ARG A 53 -7.46 8.03 -5.30
C ARG A 53 -7.72 7.02 -4.18
N MET A 54 -7.78 5.72 -4.47
CA MET A 54 -7.91 4.69 -3.44
C MET A 54 -6.75 4.72 -2.43
N VAL A 55 -5.52 4.80 -2.94
CA VAL A 55 -4.32 4.85 -2.10
C VAL A 55 -4.26 6.16 -1.32
N ASP A 56 -4.51 7.28 -1.98
CA ASP A 56 -4.49 8.60 -1.34
C ASP A 56 -5.50 8.71 -0.20
N VAL A 57 -6.73 8.22 -0.41
CA VAL A 57 -7.77 8.23 0.62
C VAL A 57 -7.37 7.34 1.80
N ALA A 58 -6.86 6.14 1.54
CA ALA A 58 -6.39 5.25 2.61
C ALA A 58 -5.25 5.87 3.43
N ARG A 59 -4.24 6.45 2.75
CA ARG A 59 -3.12 7.14 3.40
C ARG A 59 -3.54 8.38 4.18
N SER A 60 -4.58 9.08 3.72
CA SER A 60 -5.17 10.21 4.47
C SER A 60 -5.83 9.80 5.80
N CYS A 61 -6.02 8.49 6.04
CA CYS A 61 -6.47 7.94 7.32
C CYS A 61 -5.31 7.53 8.24
N GLY A 62 -4.06 7.59 7.76
CA GLY A 62 -2.86 7.17 8.50
C GLY A 62 -2.39 5.74 8.21
N ALA A 63 -3.13 4.97 7.38
CA ALA A 63 -2.71 3.63 6.98
C ALA A 63 -1.68 3.70 5.84
N CYS A 64 -0.74 2.76 5.81
CA CYS A 64 -0.01 2.54 4.55
C CYS A 64 -0.95 1.87 3.54
N ALA A 65 -0.71 2.11 2.26
CA ALA A 65 -1.51 1.48 1.21
C ALA A 65 -0.72 1.33 -0.08
N LYS A 66 -0.89 0.16 -0.72
CA LYS A 66 -0.38 -0.13 -2.07
C LYS A 66 -1.33 -1.05 -2.83
N PHE A 67 -1.16 -1.17 -4.14
CA PHE A 67 -1.90 -2.15 -4.93
C PHE A 67 -1.51 -3.59 -4.61
N THR A 68 -2.50 -4.47 -4.73
CA THR A 68 -2.38 -5.93 -4.65
C THR A 68 -2.18 -6.60 -6.03
N GLY A 69 -1.72 -5.86 -7.04
CA GLY A 69 -1.50 -6.42 -8.38
C GLY A 69 -1.74 -5.42 -9.52
N SER A 70 -2.52 -5.83 -10.52
CA SER A 70 -2.83 -5.02 -11.71
C SER A 70 -3.69 -3.78 -11.40
N GLY A 71 -4.37 -3.74 -10.25
CA GLY A 71 -5.22 -2.63 -9.79
C GLY A 71 -6.55 -3.14 -9.24
N GLY A 72 -7.49 -2.24 -8.94
CA GLY A 72 -8.84 -2.59 -8.48
C GLY A 72 -8.96 -2.99 -7.01
N ALA A 73 -7.84 -3.15 -6.31
CA ALA A 73 -7.80 -3.35 -4.86
C ALA A 73 -6.49 -2.80 -4.27
N ILE A 74 -6.56 -2.40 -3.00
CA ILE A 74 -5.41 -1.97 -2.19
C ILE A 74 -5.26 -2.90 -0.98
N ILE A 75 -4.04 -2.99 -0.46
CA ILE A 75 -3.71 -3.61 0.82
C ILE A 75 -2.89 -2.64 1.66
N GLY A 76 -3.09 -2.69 2.96
CA GLY A 76 -2.48 -1.78 3.91
C GLY A 76 -2.45 -2.37 5.32
N ILE A 77 -1.68 -1.73 6.18
CA ILE A 77 -1.63 -1.98 7.62
C ILE A 77 -2.29 -0.79 8.30
N TYR A 78 -3.17 -1.06 9.26
CA TYR A 78 -3.79 -0.06 10.12
C TYR A 78 -3.33 -0.26 11.57
N GLU A 79 -3.30 0.82 12.36
CA GLU A 79 -2.78 0.80 13.73
C GLU A 79 -3.83 0.34 14.76
N ASP A 80 -5.06 0.82 14.62
CA ASP A 80 -6.13 0.57 15.57
C ASP A 80 -7.54 0.60 14.94
N GLU A 81 -8.54 0.26 15.74
CA GLU A 81 -9.94 0.26 15.31
C GLU A 81 -10.45 1.65 14.91
N GLU A 82 -9.89 2.73 15.47
CA GLU A 82 -10.25 4.09 15.07
C GLU A 82 -9.82 4.36 13.61
N MET A 83 -8.59 4.01 13.27
CA MET A 83 -8.07 4.07 11.91
C MET A 83 -8.87 3.17 10.98
N TYR A 84 -9.20 1.95 11.39
CA TYR A 84 -10.03 1.05 10.59
C TYR A 84 -11.40 1.65 10.27
N ASN A 85 -12.09 2.22 11.27
CA ASN A 85 -13.38 2.87 11.06
C ASN A 85 -13.27 4.08 10.12
N LYS A 86 -12.20 4.88 10.24
CA LYS A 86 -11.92 5.98 9.29
C LYS A 86 -11.69 5.45 7.87
N LEU A 87 -11.01 4.32 7.70
CA LEU A 87 -10.83 3.68 6.40
C LEU A 87 -12.19 3.29 5.79
N VAL A 88 -13.04 2.59 6.54
CA VAL A 88 -14.39 2.21 6.10
C VAL A 88 -15.21 3.44 5.69
N GLU A 89 -15.20 4.48 6.53
CA GLU A 89 -15.97 5.71 6.28
C GLU A 89 -15.47 6.45 5.02
N LYS A 90 -14.16 6.67 4.89
CA LYS A 90 -13.64 7.46 3.76
C LYS A 90 -13.61 6.69 2.44
N LEU A 91 -13.30 5.39 2.46
CA LEU A 91 -13.25 4.58 1.24
C LEU A 91 -14.65 4.28 0.69
N SER A 92 -15.66 4.12 1.55
CA SER A 92 -17.05 3.94 1.09
C SER A 92 -17.59 5.16 0.33
N LYS A 93 -17.15 6.38 0.66
CA LYS A 93 -17.50 7.62 -0.08
C LYS A 93 -16.97 7.64 -1.51
N ILE A 94 -16.04 6.76 -1.86
CA ILE A 94 -15.52 6.58 -3.21
C ILE A 94 -15.87 5.20 -3.80
N SER A 95 -16.92 4.56 -3.25
CA SER A 95 -17.42 3.25 -3.69
C SER A 95 -16.41 2.10 -3.56
N VAL A 96 -15.54 2.17 -2.55
CA VAL A 96 -14.56 1.12 -2.22
C VAL A 96 -14.96 0.44 -0.93
N ALA A 97 -15.12 -0.89 -0.98
CA ALA A 97 -15.40 -1.70 0.19
C ALA A 97 -14.12 -2.01 0.97
N VAL A 98 -14.21 -2.00 2.30
CA VAL A 98 -13.12 -2.33 3.23
C VAL A 98 -13.52 -3.58 4.01
N PHE A 99 -12.62 -4.54 4.13
CA PHE A 99 -12.82 -5.73 4.93
C PHE A 99 -11.52 -6.13 5.63
N LYS A 100 -11.63 -6.81 6.78
CA LYS A 100 -10.51 -7.47 7.46
C LYS A 100 -10.50 -8.94 7.03
N PRO A 101 -9.45 -9.43 6.36
CA PRO A 101 -9.37 -10.85 6.02
C PRO A 101 -9.18 -11.68 7.29
N ASP A 102 -9.94 -12.77 7.39
CA ASP A 102 -9.67 -13.84 8.36
C ASP A 102 -8.79 -14.89 7.66
N ILE A 103 -7.59 -15.13 8.18
CA ILE A 103 -6.61 -16.06 7.62
C ILE A 103 -6.62 -17.32 8.48
N VAL A 104 -7.21 -18.38 7.93
CA VAL A 104 -7.30 -19.73 8.51
C VAL A 104 -6.23 -20.67 7.98
#